data_AF-A0A2A2RU07-F1
#
_entry.id   AF-A0A2A2RU07-F1
#
_cell.length_a   1.000
_cell.length_b   1.000
_cell.length_c   1.000
_cell.angle_alpha   90.00
_cell.angle_beta   90.00
_cell.angle_gamma   90.00
#
_symmetry.space_group_name_H-M   'P 1'
#
loop_
_entity.id
_entity.type
_entity.pdbx_description
1 polymer ?
#
loop_
_entity_poly.entity_id
_entity_poly.type
_entity_poly.pdbx_seq_one_letter_code
_entity_poly.pdbx_strand_id
1 'polypeptide(L)'
;MKYLVRTLALIGLSAAALGLICFRLSCDTALQVAAEKGDVWQWLRQDFHLTDQQFAAIQVVHQAYAGTCVEHCRLIQEATKLRDALAAKTSSPAARVAAELAVKELRSVCEHALTGHVQKVATLMAAEDGRRYLALMLPKIAAFDHATAPDLQMNHTH
;
A
#
# COMPACT_ATOMS: atom_id res chain seq x y z
N MET A 1 41.72 -13.45 -34.28
CA MET A 1 40.29 -13.07 -34.19
C MET A 1 39.36 -14.22 -33.76
N LYS A 2 39.44 -15.42 -34.36
CA LYS A 2 38.57 -16.57 -33.99
C LYS A 2 38.57 -16.92 -32.49
N TYR A 3 39.74 -16.91 -31.84
CA TYR A 3 39.85 -17.21 -30.41
C TYR A 3 39.20 -16.14 -29.53
N LEU A 4 39.41 -14.85 -29.86
CA LEU A 4 38.85 -13.70 -29.14
C LEU A 4 37.30 -13.71 -29.15
N VAL A 5 36.70 -14.00 -30.32
CA VAL A 5 35.25 -14.12 -30.47
C VAL A 5 34.71 -15.28 -29.61
N ARG A 6 35.44 -16.39 -29.55
CA ARG A 6 35.08 -17.57 -28.75
C ARG A 6 35.15 -17.27 -27.24
N THR A 7 36.18 -16.56 -26.78
CA THR A 7 36.28 -16.17 -25.36
C THR A 7 35.18 -15.19 -24.97
N LEU A 8 34.88 -14.19 -25.82
CA LEU A 8 33.79 -13.24 -25.55
C LEU A 8 32.42 -13.92 -25.50
N ALA A 9 32.16 -14.88 -26.40
CA ALA A 9 30.92 -15.66 -26.39
C ALA A 9 30.78 -16.51 -25.12
N LEU A 10 31.86 -17.13 -24.65
CA LEU A 10 31.87 -17.92 -23.40
C LEU A 10 31.61 -17.05 -22.17
N ILE A 11 32.20 -15.85 -22.11
CA ILE A 11 31.99 -14.89 -21.01
C ILE A 11 30.54 -14.38 -21.01
N GLY A 12 29.99 -14.07 -22.19
CA GLY A 12 28.58 -13.66 -22.29
C GLY A 12 27.62 -14.75 -21.82
N LEU A 13 27.86 -16.00 -22.20
CA LEU A 13 27.06 -17.16 -21.77
C LEU A 13 27.16 -17.41 -20.26
N SER A 14 28.35 -17.33 -19.68
CA SER A 14 28.52 -17.53 -18.24
C SER A 14 27.91 -16.40 -17.43
N ALA A 15 28.03 -15.14 -17.87
CA ALA A 15 27.38 -14.00 -17.24
C ALA A 15 25.84 -14.11 -17.31
N ALA A 16 25.29 -14.52 -18.45
CA ALA A 16 23.85 -14.73 -18.59
C ALA A 16 23.35 -15.87 -17.71
N ALA A 17 24.09 -16.98 -17.63
CA ALA A 17 23.74 -18.11 -16.77
C ALA A 17 23.78 -17.73 -15.29
N LEU A 18 24.84 -17.03 -14.83
CA LEU A 18 24.90 -16.51 -13.46
C LEU A 18 23.78 -15.52 -13.18
N GLY A 19 23.51 -14.59 -14.09
CA GLY A 19 22.43 -13.61 -13.95
C GLY A 19 21.07 -14.30 -13.81
N LEU A 20 20.81 -15.34 -14.60
CA LEU A 20 19.58 -16.13 -14.53
C LEU A 20 19.47 -16.90 -13.21
N ILE A 21 20.57 -17.49 -12.73
CA ILE A 21 20.59 -18.22 -11.45
C ILE A 21 20.35 -17.26 -10.28
N CYS A 22 21.06 -16.12 -10.24
CA CYS A 22 20.86 -15.10 -9.21
C CYS A 22 19.43 -14.53 -9.23
N PHE A 23 18.88 -14.28 -10.41
CA PHE A 23 17.50 -13.83 -10.57
C PHE A 23 16.50 -14.86 -10.03
N ARG A 24 16.71 -16.16 -10.32
CA ARG A 24 15.86 -17.25 -9.84
C ARG A 24 15.97 -17.51 -8.34
N LEU A 25 17.16 -17.31 -7.76
CA LEU A 25 17.37 -17.44 -6.31
C LEU A 25 16.85 -16.22 -5.54
N SER A 26 16.79 -15.05 -6.17
CA SER A 26 16.33 -13.80 -5.53
C SER A 26 14.83 -13.53 -5.73
N CYS A 27 14.22 -14.08 -6.79
CA CYS A 27 12.79 -13.99 -7.02
C CYS A 27 12.06 -15.10 -6.25
N ASP A 28 11.44 -14.75 -5.13
CA ASP A 28 10.50 -15.62 -4.45
C ASP A 28 9.23 -15.77 -5.32
N THR A 29 9.06 -16.94 -5.93
CA THR A 29 7.88 -17.30 -6.73
C THR A 29 6.58 -17.17 -5.95
N ALA A 30 6.59 -17.32 -4.61
CA ALA A 30 5.40 -17.13 -3.79
C ALA A 30 4.99 -15.66 -3.71
N LEU A 31 5.95 -14.74 -3.67
CA LEU A 31 5.68 -13.29 -3.73
C LEU A 31 5.17 -12.86 -5.11
N GLN A 32 5.70 -13.43 -6.20
CA GLN A 32 5.18 -13.16 -7.55
C GLN A 32 3.73 -13.63 -7.70
N VAL A 33 3.41 -14.84 -7.23
CA VAL A 33 2.05 -15.38 -7.27
C VAL A 33 1.09 -14.58 -6.38
N ALA A 34 1.52 -14.17 -5.19
CA ALA A 34 0.72 -13.32 -4.31
C ALA A 34 0.44 -11.95 -4.94
N ALA A 35 1.45 -11.35 -5.59
CA ALA A 35 1.31 -10.08 -6.32
C ALA A 35 0.37 -10.21 -7.53
N GLU A 36 0.51 -11.27 -8.33
CA GLU A 36 -0.37 -11.54 -9.48
C GLU A 36 -1.83 -11.77 -9.08
N LYS A 37 -2.06 -12.37 -7.91
CA LYS A 37 -3.41 -12.65 -7.38
C LYS A 37 -4.00 -11.49 -6.57
N GLY A 38 -3.24 -10.43 -6.33
CA GLY A 38 -3.64 -9.36 -5.41
C GLY A 38 -3.86 -9.84 -3.98
N ASP A 39 -3.24 -10.96 -3.58
CA ASP A 39 -3.37 -11.50 -2.23
C ASP A 39 -2.44 -10.75 -1.27
N VAL A 40 -2.95 -9.62 -0.77
CA VAL A 40 -2.25 -8.75 0.17
C VAL A 40 -1.85 -9.49 1.45
N TRP A 41 -2.63 -10.49 1.87
CA TRP A 41 -2.34 -11.25 3.09
C TRP A 41 -1.18 -12.22 2.89
N GLN A 42 -1.16 -12.93 1.76
CA GLN A 42 -0.04 -13.80 1.41
C GLN A 42 1.23 -12.97 1.19
N TRP A 43 1.15 -11.85 0.48
CA TRP A 43 2.29 -10.94 0.31
C TRP A 43 2.83 -10.45 1.65
N LEU A 44 1.96 -9.95 2.55
CA LEU A 44 2.37 -9.41 3.84
C LEU A 44 3.08 -10.49 4.69
N ARG A 45 2.57 -11.72 4.68
CA ARG A 45 3.16 -12.82 5.43
C ARG A 45 4.54 -13.22 4.91
N GLN A 46 4.69 -13.32 3.59
CA GLN A 46 5.94 -13.74 2.97
C GLN A 46 7.00 -12.64 3.01
N ASP A 47 6.65 -11.42 2.60
CA ASP A 47 7.62 -10.32 2.48
C ASP A 47 8.18 -9.92 3.84
N PHE A 48 7.36 -9.94 4.90
CA PHE A 48 7.78 -9.58 6.26
C PHE A 48 8.06 -10.79 7.17
N HIS A 49 8.25 -11.98 6.58
CA HIS A 49 8.64 -13.22 7.28
C HIS A 49 7.81 -13.50 8.54
N LEU A 50 6.50 -13.27 8.48
CA LEU A 50 5.64 -13.35 9.64
C LEU A 50 5.44 -14.80 10.09
N THR A 51 5.70 -15.06 11.37
CA THR A 51 5.26 -16.31 12.00
C THR A 51 3.74 -16.39 12.02
N ASP A 52 3.21 -17.61 12.15
CA ASP A 52 1.76 -17.86 12.21
C ASP A 52 1.09 -17.06 13.34
N GLN A 53 1.78 -16.96 14.48
CA GLN A 53 1.32 -16.18 15.63
C GLN A 53 1.25 -14.68 15.32
N GLN A 54 2.30 -14.12 14.71
CA GLN A 54 2.32 -12.70 14.33
C GLN A 54 1.25 -12.40 13.28
N PHE A 55 1.13 -13.27 12.27
CA PHE A 55 0.14 -13.13 11.22
C PHE A 55 -1.29 -13.11 11.79
N ALA A 56 -1.64 -14.08 12.65
CA ALA A 56 -2.95 -14.10 13.31
C ALA A 56 -3.20 -12.85 14.17
N ALA A 57 -2.20 -12.37 14.92
CA ALA A 57 -2.32 -11.15 15.72
C ALA A 57 -2.55 -9.91 14.84
N ILE A 58 -1.86 -9.81 13.71
CA ILE A 58 -2.02 -8.72 12.74
C ILE A 58 -3.42 -8.76 12.11
N GLN A 59 -3.97 -9.94 11.82
CA GLN A 59 -5.34 -10.08 11.32
C GLN A 59 -6.36 -9.55 12.32
N VAL A 60 -6.20 -9.84 13.61
CA VAL A 60 -7.09 -9.31 14.67
C VAL A 60 -7.03 -7.78 14.73
N VAL A 61 -5.82 -7.19 14.64
CA VAL A 61 -5.67 -5.72 14.62
C VAL A 61 -6.35 -5.10 13.40
N HIS A 62 -6.18 -5.69 12.21
CA HIS A 62 -6.85 -5.22 10.99
C HIS A 62 -8.37 -5.34 11.07
N GLN A 63 -8.88 -6.48 11.56
CA GLN A 63 -10.32 -6.69 11.68
C GLN A 63 -10.96 -5.67 12.62
N ALA A 64 -10.28 -5.35 13.72
CA ALA A 64 -10.75 -4.33 14.66
C ALA A 64 -10.78 -2.91 14.05
N TYR A 65 -9.89 -2.59 13.11
CA TYR A 65 -9.83 -1.27 12.47
C TYR A 65 -10.72 -1.14 11.22
N ALA A 66 -11.12 -2.25 10.59
CA ALA A 66 -11.82 -2.26 9.31
C ALA A 66 -13.07 -1.36 9.28
N GLY A 67 -13.91 -1.42 10.33
CA GLY A 67 -15.10 -0.58 10.44
C GLY A 67 -14.79 0.92 10.49
N THR A 68 -13.77 1.31 11.27
CA THR A 68 -13.31 2.70 11.36
C THR A 68 -12.79 3.21 10.02
N CYS A 69 -12.04 2.38 9.28
CA CYS A 69 -11.52 2.74 7.97
C CYS A 69 -12.64 3.05 6.97
N VAL A 70 -13.68 2.19 6.91
CA VAL A 70 -14.85 2.37 6.05
C VAL A 70 -15.60 3.66 6.42
N GLU A 71 -15.80 3.89 7.72
CA GLU A 71 -16.54 5.07 8.18
C GLU A 71 -15.81 6.39 7.87
N HIS A 72 -14.49 6.45 8.08
CA HIS A 72 -13.70 7.62 7.68
C HIS A 72 -13.81 7.90 6.17
N CYS A 73 -13.72 6.86 5.34
CA CYS A 73 -13.89 7.00 3.90
C CYS A 73 -15.28 7.54 3.54
N ARG A 74 -16.34 7.01 4.16
CA ARG A 74 -17.72 7.46 3.95
C ARG A 74 -17.89 8.94 4.28
N LEU A 75 -17.43 9.36 5.47
CA LEU A 75 -17.53 10.74 5.92
C LEU A 75 -16.80 11.72 4.99
N ILE A 76 -15.58 11.36 4.55
CA ILE A 76 -14.80 12.18 3.62
C ILE A 76 -15.51 12.30 2.27
N GLN A 77 -16.06 11.19 1.74
CA GLN A 77 -16.80 11.21 0.47
C GLN A 77 -18.06 12.07 0.55
N GLU A 78 -18.79 12.03 1.66
CA GLU A 78 -19.98 12.87 1.88
C GLU A 78 -19.63 14.36 1.96
N ALA A 79 -18.58 14.71 2.73
CA ALA A 79 -18.10 16.08 2.80
C ALA A 79 -17.59 16.59 1.45
N THR A 80 -16.92 15.73 0.67
CA THR A 80 -16.45 16.01 -0.68
C THR A 80 -17.63 16.32 -1.61
N LYS A 81 -18.67 15.48 -1.61
CA LYS A 81 -19.89 15.71 -2.41
C LYS A 81 -20.56 17.04 -2.05
N LEU A 82 -20.65 17.37 -0.75
CA LEU A 82 -21.22 18.63 -0.30
C LEU A 82 -20.41 19.83 -0.79
N ARG A 83 -19.07 19.79 -0.63
CA ARG A 83 -18.17 20.82 -1.13
C ARG A 83 -18.34 21.02 -2.64
N ASP A 84 -18.39 19.94 -3.41
CA ASP A 84 -18.53 20.02 -4.88
C ASP A 84 -19.89 20.59 -5.30
N ALA A 85 -20.96 20.21 -4.59
CA ALA A 85 -22.29 20.77 -4.80
C ALA A 85 -22.36 22.28 -4.47
N LEU A 86 -21.67 22.72 -3.42
CA LEU A 86 -21.54 24.14 -3.08
C LEU A 86 -20.67 24.88 -4.10
N ALA A 87 -19.71 24.20 -4.71
CA ALA A 87 -18.86 24.77 -5.75
C ALA A 87 -19.62 25.04 -7.07
N ALA A 88 -20.57 24.17 -7.42
CA ALA A 88 -21.38 24.26 -8.63
C ALA A 88 -22.56 25.26 -8.53
N LYS A 89 -22.93 25.69 -7.32
CA LYS A 89 -24.01 26.66 -7.06
C LYS A 89 -23.45 28.05 -6.79
N THR A 90 -24.30 29.08 -6.88
CA THR A 90 -24.02 30.45 -6.41
C THR A 90 -24.00 30.53 -4.88
N SER A 91 -23.20 29.67 -4.25
CA SER A 91 -23.02 29.61 -2.79
C SER A 91 -22.15 30.76 -2.31
N SER A 92 -22.34 31.20 -1.06
CA SER A 92 -21.50 32.25 -0.48
C SER A 92 -20.02 31.80 -0.40
N PRO A 93 -19.05 32.72 -0.54
CA PRO A 93 -17.64 32.39 -0.36
C PRO A 93 -17.34 31.73 0.99
N ALA A 94 -18.01 32.17 2.06
CA ALA A 94 -17.87 31.58 3.39
C ALA A 94 -18.31 30.11 3.45
N ALA A 95 -19.42 29.75 2.78
CA ALA A 95 -19.88 28.36 2.74
C ALA A 95 -18.90 27.45 1.99
N ARG A 96 -18.26 27.94 0.92
CA ARG A 96 -17.24 27.20 0.17
C ARG A 96 -16.00 26.96 1.02
N VAL A 97 -15.50 27.99 1.71
CA VAL A 97 -14.36 27.87 2.62
C VAL A 97 -14.64 26.88 3.75
N ALA A 98 -15.83 26.94 4.35
CA ALA A 98 -16.22 26.00 5.42
C ALA A 98 -16.23 24.55 4.93
N ALA A 99 -16.74 24.29 3.72
CA ALA A 99 -16.79 22.94 3.15
C ALA A 99 -15.38 22.39 2.83
N GLU A 100 -14.47 23.22 2.33
CA GLU A 100 -13.07 22.82 2.11
C GLU A 100 -12.36 22.47 3.43
N LEU A 101 -12.56 23.27 4.46
CA LEU A 101 -11.99 23.00 5.79
C LEU A 101 -12.54 21.70 6.38
N ALA A 102 -13.83 21.43 6.22
CA ALA A 102 -14.44 20.18 6.70
C ALA A 102 -13.83 18.93 6.02
N VAL A 103 -13.62 18.97 4.70
CA VAL A 103 -12.96 17.86 3.98
C VAL A 103 -11.53 17.68 4.47
N LYS A 104 -10.78 18.78 4.64
CA LYS A 104 -9.40 18.73 5.11
C LYS A 104 -9.28 18.13 6.51
N GLU A 105 -10.17 18.52 7.42
CA GLU A 105 -10.18 18.00 8.79
C GLU A 105 -10.46 16.50 8.82
N LEU A 106 -11.49 16.04 8.10
CA LEU A 106 -11.83 14.63 8.03
C LEU A 106 -10.68 13.78 7.43
N ARG A 107 -9.98 14.30 6.41
CA ARG A 107 -8.78 13.65 5.86
C ARG A 107 -7.67 13.54 6.90
N SER A 108 -7.39 14.62 7.63
CA SER A 108 -6.41 14.61 8.72
C SER A 108 -6.74 13.55 9.77
N VAL A 109 -8.01 13.45 10.21
CA VAL A 109 -8.45 12.42 11.16
C VAL A 109 -8.22 11.01 10.61
N CYS A 110 -8.55 10.77 9.34
CA CYS A 110 -8.32 9.49 8.68
C CYS A 110 -6.83 9.12 8.63
N GLU A 111 -5.98 10.04 8.18
CA GLU A 111 -4.53 9.85 8.05
C GLU A 111 -3.89 9.55 9.41
N HIS A 112 -4.28 10.27 10.46
CA HIS A 112 -3.77 10.01 11.82
C HIS A 112 -4.21 8.63 12.33
N ALA A 113 -5.48 8.27 12.14
CA ALA A 113 -5.99 6.96 12.56
C ALA A 113 -5.32 5.80 11.81
N LEU A 114 -5.14 5.94 10.49
CA LEU A 114 -4.49 4.92 9.67
C LEU A 114 -3.00 4.81 9.98
N THR A 115 -2.34 5.93 10.27
CA THR A 115 -0.96 5.96 10.77
C THR A 115 -0.83 5.19 12.09
N GLY A 116 -1.74 5.43 13.05
CA GLY A 116 -1.76 4.68 14.30
C GLY A 116 -2.01 3.18 14.11
N HIS A 117 -2.89 2.81 13.17
CA HIS A 117 -3.14 1.42 12.79
C HIS A 117 -1.86 0.73 12.27
N VAL A 118 -1.18 1.32 11.27
CA VAL A 118 0.03 0.70 10.70
C VAL A 118 1.20 0.68 11.69
N GLN A 119 1.28 1.65 12.61
CA GLN A 119 2.23 1.60 13.72
C GLN A 119 1.95 0.41 14.65
N LYS A 120 0.68 0.14 15.00
CA LYS A 120 0.29 -1.01 15.81
C LYS A 120 0.56 -2.35 15.10
N VAL A 121 0.40 -2.40 13.78
CA VAL A 121 0.80 -3.59 12.99
C VAL A 121 2.32 -3.80 13.06
N ALA A 122 3.10 -2.72 12.90
CA ALA A 122 4.56 -2.79 12.93
C ALA A 122 5.12 -3.28 14.28
N THR A 123 4.44 -3.01 15.40
CA THR A 123 4.90 -3.52 16.72
C THR A 123 4.72 -5.02 16.89
N LEU A 124 3.92 -5.67 16.05
CA LEU A 124 3.75 -7.13 16.04
C LEU A 124 4.80 -7.84 15.16
N MET A 125 5.55 -7.09 14.37
CA MET A 125 6.59 -7.60 13.48
C MET A 125 7.94 -7.66 14.18
N ALA A 126 8.91 -8.36 13.57
CA ALA A 126 10.31 -8.19 13.97
C ALA A 126 10.73 -6.73 13.79
N ALA A 127 11.63 -6.22 14.63
CA ALA A 127 11.94 -4.78 14.67
C ALA A 127 12.42 -4.21 13.33
N GLU A 128 13.16 -4.99 12.54
CA GLU A 128 13.60 -4.59 11.21
C GLU A 128 12.45 -4.58 10.19
N ASP A 129 11.64 -5.63 10.18
CA ASP A 129 10.47 -5.73 9.32
C ASP A 129 9.42 -4.67 9.63
N GLY A 130 9.17 -4.35 10.90
CA GLY A 130 8.29 -3.26 11.31
C GLY A 130 8.77 -1.90 10.80
N ARG A 131 10.09 -1.62 10.84
CA ARG A 131 10.65 -0.39 10.25
C ARG A 131 10.47 -0.35 8.73
N ARG A 132 10.74 -1.45 8.04
CA ARG A 132 10.57 -1.56 6.59
C ARG A 132 9.09 -1.40 6.19
N TYR A 133 8.18 -2.00 6.95
CA TYR A 133 6.74 -1.89 6.76
C TYR A 133 6.27 -0.43 6.87
N LEU A 134 6.71 0.29 7.92
CA LEU A 134 6.36 1.70 8.08
C LEU A 134 6.94 2.58 6.98
N ALA A 135 8.17 2.33 6.55
CA ALA A 135 8.78 3.04 5.43
C ALA A 135 8.00 2.85 4.12
N LEU A 136 7.34 1.70 3.93
CA LEU A 136 6.48 1.43 2.80
C LEU A 136 5.09 2.07 2.92
N MET A 137 4.48 2.00 4.11
CA MET A 137 3.07 2.37 4.30
C MET A 137 2.84 3.86 4.56
N LEU A 138 3.70 4.52 5.35
CA LEU A 138 3.48 5.93 5.72
C LEU A 138 3.42 6.88 4.51
N PRO A 139 4.28 6.76 3.49
CA PRO A 139 4.17 7.58 2.29
C PRO A 139 2.86 7.35 1.53
N LYS A 140 2.37 6.10 1.50
CA LYS A 140 1.10 5.75 0.84
C LYS A 140 -0.10 6.36 1.56
N ILE A 141 -0.07 6.40 2.90
CA ILE A 141 -1.12 7.03 3.71
C ILE A 141 -1.16 8.53 3.41
N ALA A 142 -0.01 9.20 3.44
CA ALA A 142 0.08 10.64 3.18
C ALA A 142 -0.36 11.02 1.74
N ALA A 143 -0.24 10.10 0.79
CA ALA A 143 -0.63 10.30 -0.61
C ALA A 143 -2.02 9.75 -0.95
N PHE A 144 -2.77 9.21 0.02
CA PHE A 144 -4.01 8.48 -0.25
C PHE A 144 -5.14 9.42 -0.72
N ASP A 145 -5.64 9.18 -1.93
CA ASP A 145 -6.81 9.88 -2.44
C ASP A 145 -8.10 9.18 -2.02
N HIS A 146 -9.02 9.97 -1.47
CA HIS A 146 -10.31 9.52 -0.94
C HIS A 146 -11.44 9.72 -1.94
N ALA A 147 -11.12 9.97 -3.22
CA ALA A 147 -12.09 10.14 -4.29
C ALA A 147 -12.95 8.88 -4.54
N THR A 148 -12.44 7.70 -4.19
CA THR A 148 -13.13 6.42 -4.37
C THR A 148 -13.00 5.54 -3.12
N ALA A 149 -14.03 4.75 -2.81
CA ALA A 149 -13.97 3.78 -1.71
C ALA A 149 -12.87 2.72 -1.99
N PRO A 150 -12.08 2.29 -0.98
CA PRO A 150 -10.95 1.39 -1.18
C PRO A 150 -11.35 0.03 -1.78
N ASP A 151 -12.57 -0.42 -1.50
CA ASP A 151 -13.11 -1.71 -1.92
C ASP A 151 -13.71 -1.71 -3.33
N LEU A 152 -13.98 -0.54 -3.91
CA LEU A 152 -14.64 -0.42 -5.21
C LEU A 152 -13.69 -0.35 -6.40
N GLN A 153 -12.36 -0.24 -6.20
CA GLN A 153 -11.39 -0.12 -7.31
C GLN A 153 -10.01 -0.79 -7.13
N MET A 154 -9.75 -1.59 -6.09
CA MET A 154 -8.46 -2.31 -6.02
C MET A 154 -8.27 -3.40 -7.09
N ASN A 155 -9.25 -3.63 -7.97
CA ASN A 155 -9.17 -4.56 -9.10
C ASN A 155 -9.16 -3.91 -10.49
N HIS A 156 -8.91 -2.60 -10.62
CA HIS A 156 -8.71 -1.97 -11.93
C HIS A 156 -7.22 -1.68 -12.20
N THR A 157 -6.57 -2.71 -12.74
CA THR A 157 -5.49 -2.70 -13.77
C THR A 157 -4.93 -1.35 -14.22
N HIS A 158 -3.60 -1.20 -14.14
CA HIS A 158 -2.70 -1.23 -15.31
C HIS A 158 -1.24 -1.48 -14.90
#